data_AF-A0AAW8BFI6-F1
#
_entry.id   AF-A0AAW8BFI6-F1
#
_cell.length_a   1.000
_cell.length_b   1.000
_cell.length_c   1.000
_cell.angle_alpha   90.00
_cell.angle_beta   90.00
_cell.angle_gamma   90.00
#
_symmetry.space_group_name_H-M   'P 1'
#
loop_
_entity.id
_entity.type
_entity.pdbx_description
1 polymer ?
#
loop_
_entity_poly.entity_id
_entity_poly.type
_entity_poly.pdbx_seq_one_letter_code
_entity_poly.pdbx_strand_id
1 'polypeptide(L)'
;MKHYLFATLIFTALAGMFVQCQKAVAAEENQQSEITKTAGKSESTIGTNSPSDLSILIPTSYRKTSKGYPKNVENKNWFELYKEEKTGKWLIGKADLQISYDRDECSGDDVMILKSKNENAVLFFTNFKGLNENPETILENKPLFPEYNISFKFKGNEYMLSPMGRVVDDQQYVIPSSMVREKTDQELTDSQITNYVLSFSVDDDSYNLATINKIEFSTPKIIWIGDLNGDNLPDMILDLSDSYEVQHLFFYLSDSTDKEKPLKKVGDILVVSDC
;
A
#
# COMPACT_ATOMS: atom_id res chain seq x y z
N MET A 1 35.34 -55.72 35.53
CA MET A 1 36.00 -55.92 34.22
C MET A 1 36.11 -54.55 33.57
N LYS A 2 37.33 -53.97 33.53
CA LYS A 2 38.17 -53.75 32.33
C LYS A 2 37.46 -52.85 31.28
N HIS A 3 37.98 -51.74 30.76
CA HIS A 3 39.23 -50.98 30.90
C HIS A 3 38.99 -49.57 30.30
N TYR A 4 39.83 -48.62 30.70
CA TYR A 4 40.04 -47.27 30.17
C TYR A 4 40.44 -47.25 28.67
N LEU A 5 40.19 -46.12 27.99
CA LEU A 5 41.19 -45.25 27.30
C LEU A 5 40.44 -44.11 26.58
N PHE A 6 40.56 -42.83 26.96
CA PHE A 6 41.63 -41.85 26.72
C PHE A 6 41.89 -41.46 25.25
N ALA A 7 41.80 -40.14 25.03
CA ALA A 7 42.64 -39.27 24.19
C ALA A 7 42.03 -38.72 22.89
N THR A 8 42.36 -37.53 22.37
CA THR A 8 42.92 -36.25 22.84
C THR A 8 42.85 -35.31 21.61
N LEU A 9 42.32 -34.09 21.80
CA LEU A 9 42.72 -32.79 21.24
C LEU A 9 43.40 -32.71 19.84
N ILE A 10 42.86 -31.87 18.94
CA ILE A 10 43.68 -30.96 18.11
C ILE A 10 43.04 -29.57 18.06
N PHE A 11 43.91 -28.59 18.33
CA PHE A 11 43.78 -27.14 18.32
C PHE A 11 44.08 -26.64 16.90
N THR A 12 43.29 -25.71 16.35
CA THR A 12 43.80 -24.71 15.40
C THR A 12 43.05 -23.39 15.55
N ALA A 13 43.75 -22.41 16.10
CA ALA A 13 43.44 -21.01 16.00
C ALA A 13 43.83 -20.50 14.60
N LEU A 14 43.03 -19.62 14.00
CA LEU A 14 43.57 -18.61 13.10
C LEU A 14 42.99 -17.25 13.48
N ALA A 15 43.92 -16.33 13.72
CA ALA A 15 43.70 -14.95 14.11
C ALA A 15 43.58 -14.04 12.88
N GLY A 16 42.83 -12.95 13.07
CA GLY A 16 43.20 -11.61 12.62
C GLY A 16 42.99 -11.25 11.15
N MET A 17 42.09 -10.31 10.89
CA MET A 17 42.49 -8.94 10.54
C MET A 17 41.25 -8.03 10.53
N PHE A 18 41.30 -7.01 11.37
CA PHE A 18 40.35 -5.90 11.43
C PHE A 18 41.11 -4.63 11.04
N VAL A 19 40.42 -3.74 10.30
CA VAL A 19 40.73 -2.32 10.02
C VAL A 19 41.93 -2.04 9.10
N GLN A 20 41.68 -1.44 7.93
CA GLN A 20 41.71 0.01 7.69
C GLN A 20 41.76 0.28 6.18
N CYS A 21 40.85 1.11 5.64
CA CYS A 21 41.23 1.94 4.50
C CYS A 21 40.55 3.30 4.59
N GLN A 22 41.38 4.33 4.46
CA GLN A 22 41.12 5.73 4.74
C GLN A 22 40.41 6.42 3.57
N LYS A 23 39.70 7.49 3.93
CA LYS A 23 39.23 8.55 3.03
C LYS A 23 40.35 9.05 2.13
N ALA A 24 40.03 9.25 0.85
CA ALA A 24 40.71 10.21 -0.01
C ALA A 24 39.69 11.26 -0.46
N VAL A 25 39.88 12.50 0.00
CA VAL A 25 39.32 13.71 -0.57
C VAL A 25 40.35 14.26 -1.54
N ALA A 26 39.95 14.52 -2.78
CA ALA A 26 40.69 15.40 -3.67
C ALA A 26 39.68 16.39 -4.27
N ALA A 27 40.03 17.66 -4.12
CA ALA A 27 39.33 18.84 -4.59
C ALA A 27 39.77 19.20 -6.02
N GLU A 28 39.17 20.29 -6.51
CA GLU A 28 39.50 21.09 -7.71
C GLU A 28 38.84 20.58 -9.02
N GLU A 29 38.29 21.41 -9.90
CA GLU A 29 38.27 22.86 -10.00
C GLU A 29 37.10 23.33 -10.86
N ASN A 30 36.75 24.60 -10.65
CA ASN A 30 35.70 25.39 -11.24
C ASN A 30 36.08 25.85 -12.67
N GLN A 31 35.21 25.63 -13.67
CA GLN A 31 35.19 26.49 -14.86
C GLN A 31 33.77 26.84 -15.27
N GLN A 32 33.48 28.11 -15.00
CA GLN A 32 32.31 28.86 -15.41
C GLN A 32 32.52 29.38 -16.84
N SER A 33 31.54 29.17 -17.72
CA SER A 33 31.46 29.82 -19.02
C SER A 33 30.01 30.17 -19.30
N GLU A 34 29.72 31.47 -19.23
CA GLU A 34 28.50 32.09 -19.76
C GLU A 34 28.60 32.19 -21.29
N ILE A 35 27.60 31.67 -22.00
CA ILE A 35 27.23 32.20 -23.33
C ILE A 35 25.70 32.31 -23.40
N THR A 36 25.23 33.54 -23.49
CA THR A 36 23.84 33.95 -23.76
C THR A 36 23.52 33.80 -25.25
N LYS A 37 22.36 33.20 -25.60
CA LYS A 37 21.38 33.72 -26.58
C LYS A 37 20.19 32.77 -26.83
N THR A 38 19.05 33.21 -26.31
CA THR A 38 17.71 33.29 -26.92
C THR A 38 17.29 32.27 -27.99
N ALA A 39 16.33 31.40 -27.64
CA ALA A 39 15.28 30.93 -28.54
C ALA A 39 14.06 30.52 -27.71
N GLY A 40 12.89 31.10 -28.02
CA GLY A 40 11.66 30.93 -27.26
C GLY A 40 11.20 29.47 -27.19
N LYS A 41 10.63 29.11 -26.04
CA LYS A 41 9.88 27.87 -25.87
C LYS A 41 8.80 28.10 -24.80
N SER A 42 7.56 28.01 -25.26
CA SER A 42 6.38 27.49 -24.55
C SER A 42 6.60 27.26 -23.05
N GLU A 43 5.98 28.12 -22.23
CA GLU A 43 5.73 27.82 -20.82
C GLU A 43 4.74 26.67 -20.73
N SER A 44 5.27 25.45 -20.84
CA SER A 44 4.67 24.29 -20.21
C SER A 44 5.19 24.27 -18.77
N THR A 45 4.47 24.93 -17.87
CA THR A 45 4.65 24.73 -16.43
C THR A 45 4.16 23.33 -16.08
N ILE A 46 5.01 22.33 -16.29
CA ILE A 46 4.86 21.02 -15.66
C ILE A 46 5.26 21.22 -14.20
N GLY A 47 4.25 21.40 -13.36
CA GLY A 47 4.41 21.43 -11.91
C GLY A 47 5.05 20.13 -11.44
N THR A 48 6.24 20.25 -10.88
CA THR A 48 6.92 19.19 -10.14
C THR A 48 6.23 19.00 -8.80
N ASN A 49 5.12 18.26 -8.77
CA ASN A 49 4.57 17.80 -7.50
C ASN A 49 5.25 16.48 -7.13
N SER A 50 6.10 16.57 -6.10
CA SER A 50 6.55 15.43 -5.31
C SER A 50 5.32 14.67 -4.76
N PRO A 51 5.40 13.36 -4.45
CA PRO A 51 4.29 12.56 -3.94
C PRO A 51 3.64 13.06 -2.62
N SER A 52 4.20 14.11 -1.99
CA SER A 52 3.71 14.69 -0.74
C SER A 52 2.40 15.49 -0.82
N ASP A 53 1.93 15.82 -2.03
CA ASP A 53 0.70 16.62 -2.23
C ASP A 53 -0.49 15.78 -2.71
N LEU A 54 -0.34 14.45 -2.76
CA LEU A 54 -1.40 13.56 -3.21
C LEU A 54 -2.55 13.55 -2.20
N SER A 55 -3.73 13.98 -2.64
CA SER A 55 -4.96 13.86 -1.86
C SER A 55 -5.76 12.67 -2.36
N ILE A 56 -6.37 11.93 -1.44
CA ILE A 56 -7.23 10.79 -1.78
C ILE A 56 -8.60 10.89 -1.11
N LEU A 57 -9.61 10.31 -1.76
CA LEU A 57 -10.96 10.09 -1.25
C LEU A 57 -11.46 8.73 -1.75
N ILE A 58 -12.54 8.24 -1.17
CA ILE A 58 -13.25 7.04 -1.61
C ILE A 58 -14.74 7.35 -1.86
N PRO A 59 -15.40 6.63 -2.79
CA PRO A 59 -16.83 6.79 -3.04
C PRO A 59 -17.65 6.18 -1.90
N THR A 60 -17.98 7.00 -0.90
CA THR A 60 -18.71 6.58 0.30
C THR A 60 -19.42 7.79 0.96
N SER A 61 -20.08 7.52 2.08
CA SER A 61 -20.68 8.52 2.96
C SER A 61 -19.69 8.96 4.04
N TYR A 62 -19.47 10.26 4.16
CA TYR A 62 -18.63 10.87 5.20
C TYR A 62 -19.53 11.50 6.26
N ARG A 63 -19.39 11.05 7.50
CA ARG A 63 -20.14 11.57 8.64
C ARG A 63 -19.55 12.85 9.20
N LYS A 64 -20.44 13.78 9.55
CA LYS A 64 -20.07 15.08 10.11
C LYS A 64 -19.43 14.94 11.49
N THR A 65 -19.92 14.02 12.32
CA THR A 65 -19.45 13.84 13.71
C THR A 65 -18.20 12.98 13.82
N SER A 66 -17.93 12.06 12.88
CA SER A 66 -16.77 11.17 12.95
C SER A 66 -15.45 11.89 12.65
N LYS A 67 -15.11 12.10 11.36
CA LYS A 67 -13.91 12.83 10.93
C LYS A 67 -14.25 14.17 10.26
N GLY A 68 -15.54 14.48 10.14
CA GLY A 68 -16.05 15.61 9.37
C GLY A 68 -16.02 15.35 7.86
N TYR A 69 -16.51 16.33 7.10
CA TYR A 69 -16.55 16.23 5.66
C TYR A 69 -15.19 16.52 5.01
N PRO A 70 -14.86 15.83 3.90
CA PRO A 70 -13.78 16.21 3.02
C PRO A 70 -13.88 17.70 2.63
N LYS A 71 -12.79 18.44 2.80
CA LYS A 71 -12.74 19.89 2.50
C LYS A 71 -12.22 20.13 1.09
N ASN A 72 -12.71 21.19 0.45
CA ASN A 72 -12.24 21.66 -0.85
C ASN A 72 -12.31 20.60 -1.96
N VAL A 73 -13.30 19.69 -1.91
CA VAL A 73 -13.46 18.63 -2.92
C VAL A 73 -13.63 19.24 -4.30
N GLU A 74 -14.49 20.24 -4.46
CA GLU A 74 -14.76 20.89 -5.75
C GLU A 74 -13.57 21.69 -6.31
N ASN A 75 -12.60 22.06 -5.47
CA ASN A 75 -11.45 22.89 -5.85
C ASN A 75 -10.26 22.06 -6.38
N LYS A 76 -10.39 20.74 -6.47
CA LYS A 76 -9.32 19.82 -6.87
C LYS A 76 -9.68 19.09 -8.17
N ASN A 77 -8.67 18.83 -8.98
CA ASN A 77 -8.79 17.97 -10.15
C ASN A 77 -8.64 16.51 -9.71
N TRP A 78 -9.76 15.81 -9.66
CA TRP A 78 -9.82 14.41 -9.25
C TRP A 78 -9.74 13.47 -10.45
N PHE A 79 -8.96 12.41 -10.25
CA PHE A 79 -8.95 11.21 -11.04
C PHE A 79 -9.56 10.08 -10.23
N GLU A 80 -9.99 9.04 -10.90
CA GLU A 80 -10.53 7.83 -10.28
C GLU A 80 -9.89 6.58 -10.86
N LEU A 81 -9.64 5.61 -10.00
CA LEU A 81 -9.40 4.22 -10.40
C LEU A 81 -10.73 3.47 -10.28
N TYR A 82 -11.17 2.88 -11.39
CA TYR A 82 -12.42 2.14 -11.46
C TYR A 82 -12.30 0.92 -12.36
N LYS A 83 -13.19 -0.05 -12.14
CA LYS A 83 -13.31 -1.23 -12.99
C LYS A 83 -14.43 -1.04 -14.01
N GLU A 84 -14.09 -0.99 -15.29
CA GLU A 84 -15.07 -0.88 -16.36
C GLU A 84 -15.92 -2.15 -16.45
N GLU A 85 -17.24 -2.02 -16.29
CA GLU A 85 -18.15 -3.16 -16.20
C GLU A 85 -18.16 -4.02 -17.49
N LYS A 86 -18.09 -3.39 -18.66
CA LYS A 86 -18.19 -4.08 -19.95
C LYS A 86 -16.99 -4.96 -20.27
N THR A 87 -15.79 -4.52 -19.90
CA THR A 87 -14.54 -5.21 -20.24
C THR A 87 -13.89 -5.89 -19.04
N GLY A 88 -14.32 -5.54 -17.82
CA GLY A 88 -13.68 -5.95 -16.58
C GLY A 88 -12.30 -5.34 -16.35
N LYS A 89 -11.86 -4.38 -17.17
CA LYS A 89 -10.55 -3.76 -17.07
C LYS A 89 -10.54 -2.64 -16.04
N TRP A 90 -9.42 -2.50 -15.35
CA TRP A 90 -9.15 -1.33 -14.54
C TRP A 90 -8.69 -0.18 -15.42
N LEU A 91 -9.27 0.99 -15.20
CA LEU A 91 -8.98 2.21 -15.93
C LEU A 91 -8.79 3.36 -14.94
N ILE A 92 -8.02 4.35 -15.39
CA ILE A 92 -7.95 5.65 -14.73
C ILE A 92 -8.61 6.67 -15.63
N GLY A 93 -9.51 7.46 -15.06
CA GLY A 93 -10.19 8.55 -15.75
C GLY A 93 -10.28 9.79 -14.88
N LYS A 94 -10.64 10.92 -15.49
CA LYS A 94 -11.05 12.10 -14.73
C LYS A 94 -12.36 11.77 -13.99
N ALA A 95 -12.38 12.00 -12.68
CA ALA A 95 -13.55 11.68 -11.86
C ALA A 95 -14.69 12.68 -12.12
N ASP A 96 -15.88 12.14 -12.37
CA ASP A 96 -17.14 12.89 -12.36
C ASP A 96 -17.81 12.70 -11.00
N LEU A 97 -17.38 13.51 -10.03
CA LEU A 97 -17.80 13.40 -8.64
C LEU A 97 -19.23 13.90 -8.46
N GLN A 98 -20.08 13.04 -7.91
CA GLN A 98 -21.43 13.39 -7.50
C GLN A 98 -21.45 13.57 -5.98
N ILE A 99 -21.72 14.80 -5.54
CA ILE A 99 -21.80 15.16 -4.12
C ILE A 99 -23.25 15.39 -3.77
N SER A 100 -23.74 14.70 -2.75
CA SER A 100 -25.05 14.96 -2.14
C SER A 100 -24.94 14.95 -0.62
N TYR A 101 -25.99 15.39 0.05
CA TYR A 101 -26.08 15.40 1.51
C TYR A 101 -27.37 14.73 1.93
N ASP A 102 -27.31 13.97 3.01
CA ASP A 102 -28.45 13.27 3.57
C ASP A 102 -28.29 13.10 5.08
N ARG A 103 -29.22 12.38 5.70
CA ARG A 103 -29.13 11.93 7.08
C ARG A 103 -28.98 10.41 7.14
N ASP A 104 -27.94 9.94 7.82
CA ASP A 104 -27.75 8.52 8.09
C ASP A 104 -28.77 8.09 9.16
N GLU A 105 -29.73 7.24 8.79
CA GLU A 105 -30.81 6.83 9.69
C GLU A 105 -30.32 5.99 10.89
N CYS A 106 -29.19 5.29 10.72
CA CYS A 106 -28.64 4.41 11.75
C CYS A 106 -28.05 5.22 12.90
N SER A 107 -27.13 6.12 12.58
CA SER A 107 -26.43 7.00 13.53
C SER A 107 -27.20 8.28 13.85
N GLY A 108 -28.16 8.66 13.01
CA GLY A 108 -28.87 9.93 13.08
C GLY A 108 -28.03 11.14 12.67
N ASP A 109 -26.83 10.94 12.12
CA ASP A 109 -25.87 11.98 11.74
C ASP A 109 -26.13 12.56 10.35
N ASP A 110 -25.69 13.80 10.13
CA ASP A 110 -25.59 14.38 8.79
C ASP A 110 -24.43 13.72 8.03
N VAL A 111 -24.67 13.34 6.78
CA VAL A 111 -23.66 12.75 5.89
C VAL A 111 -23.47 13.55 4.62
N MET A 112 -22.21 13.64 4.18
CA MET A 112 -21.84 14.01 2.82
C MET A 112 -21.58 12.72 2.03
N ILE A 113 -22.38 12.47 1.00
CA ILE A 113 -22.27 11.29 0.15
C ILE A 113 -21.47 11.67 -1.08
N LEU A 114 -20.38 10.95 -1.32
CA LEU A 114 -19.55 11.08 -2.50
C LEU A 114 -19.69 9.84 -3.37
N LYS A 115 -20.11 10.01 -4.62
CA LYS A 115 -20.20 8.93 -5.60
C LYS A 115 -19.42 9.26 -6.86
N SER A 116 -19.02 8.21 -7.57
CA SER A 116 -18.62 8.34 -8.97
C SER A 116 -19.79 8.05 -9.89
N LYS A 117 -19.74 8.61 -11.09
CA LYS A 117 -20.55 8.14 -12.21
C LYS A 117 -20.18 6.72 -12.67
N ASN A 118 -18.93 6.30 -12.44
CA ASN A 118 -18.50 4.91 -12.60
C ASN A 118 -18.77 4.15 -11.30
N GLU A 119 -19.80 3.32 -11.26
CA GLU A 119 -20.28 2.66 -10.02
C GLU A 119 -19.21 1.77 -9.35
N ASN A 120 -18.25 1.26 -10.12
CA ASN A 120 -17.15 0.42 -9.63
C ASN A 120 -15.85 1.22 -9.36
N ALA A 121 -15.94 2.52 -9.12
CA ALA A 121 -14.82 3.31 -8.65
C ALA A 121 -14.44 2.88 -7.23
N VAL A 122 -13.14 2.79 -6.95
CA VAL A 122 -12.64 2.37 -5.62
C VAL A 122 -11.81 3.43 -4.93
N LEU A 123 -11.25 4.37 -5.68
CA LEU A 123 -10.39 5.43 -5.15
C LEU A 123 -10.45 6.67 -6.04
N PHE A 124 -10.62 7.82 -5.42
CA PHE A 124 -10.36 9.13 -6.02
C PHE A 124 -9.01 9.65 -5.56
N PHE A 125 -8.25 10.24 -6.46
CA PHE A 125 -6.96 10.83 -6.13
C PHE A 125 -6.65 12.04 -7.01
N THR A 126 -5.81 12.96 -6.53
CA THR A 126 -5.31 14.07 -7.35
C THR A 126 -4.21 13.60 -8.30
N ASN A 127 -3.96 14.34 -9.38
CA ASN A 127 -2.94 13.96 -10.36
C ASN A 127 -1.54 13.75 -9.75
N PHE A 128 -0.76 12.84 -10.33
CA PHE A 128 0.66 12.66 -10.07
C PHE A 128 1.41 12.34 -11.38
N LYS A 129 2.74 12.41 -11.33
CA LYS A 129 3.57 12.23 -12.53
C LYS A 129 3.48 10.80 -13.05
N GLY A 130 3.29 10.64 -14.36
CA GLY A 130 3.33 9.34 -15.03
C GLY A 130 1.98 8.63 -15.11
N LEU A 131 0.90 9.25 -14.62
CA LEU A 131 -0.42 8.64 -14.60
C LEU A 131 -0.81 8.00 -15.95
N ASN A 132 -1.13 6.71 -15.90
CA ASN A 132 -1.50 5.90 -17.05
C ASN A 132 -3.01 5.57 -17.02
N GLU A 133 -3.76 6.05 -18.03
CA GLU A 133 -5.20 5.80 -18.15
C GLU A 133 -5.58 4.31 -18.29
N ASN A 134 -4.64 3.49 -18.76
CA ASN A 134 -4.82 2.04 -18.94
C ASN A 134 -3.76 1.29 -18.12
N PRO A 135 -3.88 1.28 -16.78
CA PRO A 135 -2.87 0.70 -15.93
C PRO A 135 -2.80 -0.82 -16.12
N GLU A 136 -1.59 -1.38 -16.06
CA GLU A 136 -1.43 -2.84 -16.11
C GLU A 136 -1.82 -3.43 -14.76
N THR A 137 -2.85 -4.26 -14.70
CA THR A 137 -3.29 -4.90 -13.44
C THR A 137 -2.60 -6.25 -13.28
N ILE A 138 -2.07 -6.50 -12.09
CA ILE A 138 -1.36 -7.73 -11.73
C ILE A 138 -2.24 -8.59 -10.81
N LEU A 139 -2.77 -8.00 -9.74
CA LEU A 139 -3.64 -8.67 -8.77
C LEU A 139 -4.76 -7.72 -8.34
N GLU A 140 -5.89 -8.30 -7.97
CA GLU A 140 -7.03 -7.58 -7.40
C GLU A 140 -7.81 -8.49 -6.46
N ASN A 141 -8.50 -7.89 -5.49
CA ASN A 141 -9.45 -8.54 -4.61
C ASN A 141 -8.93 -9.86 -3.98
N LYS A 142 -7.81 -9.78 -3.27
CA LYS A 142 -7.22 -10.93 -2.56
C LYS A 142 -7.14 -10.65 -1.06
N PRO A 143 -7.63 -11.57 -0.20
CA PRO A 143 -7.49 -11.42 1.24
C PRO A 143 -6.03 -11.61 1.66
N LEU A 144 -5.62 -10.86 2.68
CA LEU A 144 -4.27 -10.87 3.25
C LEU A 144 -4.28 -11.49 4.65
N PHE A 145 -4.78 -12.73 4.74
CA PHE A 145 -4.79 -13.49 6.00
C PHE A 145 -3.38 -13.86 6.46
N PRO A 146 -3.11 -13.87 7.78
CA PRO A 146 -1.84 -14.31 8.32
C PRO A 146 -1.36 -15.67 7.77
N GLU A 147 -0.06 -15.76 7.49
CA GLU A 147 0.62 -16.96 6.95
C GLU A 147 0.13 -17.40 5.56
N TYR A 148 -0.63 -16.54 4.88
CA TYR A 148 -0.99 -16.68 3.48
C TYR A 148 -0.23 -15.68 2.63
N ASN A 149 1.01 -16.05 2.29
CA ASN A 149 1.86 -15.25 1.40
C ASN A 149 1.26 -15.20 -0.01
N ILE A 150 1.25 -14.00 -0.58
CA ILE A 150 0.83 -13.77 -1.96
C ILE A 150 2.06 -13.41 -2.78
N SER A 151 2.50 -14.35 -3.61
CA SER A 151 3.61 -14.13 -4.54
C SER A 151 3.10 -13.80 -5.94
N PHE A 152 3.77 -12.87 -6.62
CA PHE A 152 3.49 -12.53 -8.01
C PHE A 152 4.76 -12.11 -8.74
N LYS A 153 4.76 -12.25 -10.07
CA LYS A 153 5.86 -11.82 -10.93
C LYS A 153 5.43 -10.63 -11.75
N PHE A 154 6.30 -9.62 -11.82
CA PHE A 154 6.07 -8.46 -12.65
C PHE A 154 7.37 -7.96 -13.25
N LYS A 155 7.39 -7.81 -14.58
CA LYS A 155 8.53 -7.29 -15.35
C LYS A 155 9.87 -7.98 -15.05
N GLY A 156 9.83 -9.26 -14.67
CA GLY A 156 11.00 -10.11 -14.41
C GLY A 156 11.38 -10.29 -12.95
N ASN A 157 10.87 -9.46 -12.04
CA ASN A 157 11.14 -9.56 -10.60
C ASN A 157 10.06 -10.40 -9.91
N GLU A 158 10.44 -11.03 -8.79
CA GLU A 158 9.53 -11.76 -7.93
C GLU A 158 9.17 -10.92 -6.70
N TYR A 159 7.88 -10.76 -6.47
CA TYR A 159 7.33 -9.96 -5.39
C TYR A 159 6.52 -10.83 -4.45
N MET A 160 6.50 -10.47 -3.17
CA MET A 160 5.70 -11.18 -2.17
C MET A 160 5.10 -10.22 -1.16
N LEU A 161 3.81 -10.40 -0.86
CA LEU A 161 3.18 -9.87 0.34
C LEU A 161 3.09 -10.96 1.39
N SER A 162 3.63 -10.69 2.58
CA SER A 162 3.71 -11.62 3.70
C SER A 162 2.94 -11.08 4.90
N PRO A 163 1.63 -11.37 4.98
CA PRO A 163 0.85 -11.12 6.19
C PRO A 163 1.24 -12.09 7.30
N MET A 164 1.48 -11.56 8.49
CA MET A 164 1.73 -12.30 9.73
C MET A 164 0.76 -11.84 10.81
N GLY A 165 0.55 -12.66 11.82
CA GLY A 165 -0.36 -12.39 12.93
C GLY A 165 -1.01 -13.67 13.43
N ARG A 166 -2.02 -13.55 14.29
CA ARG A 166 -2.80 -14.69 14.79
C ARG A 166 -4.27 -14.43 14.57
N VAL A 167 -4.95 -15.36 13.92
CA VAL A 167 -6.41 -15.36 13.80
C VAL A 167 -6.99 -16.04 15.03
N VAL A 168 -7.95 -15.38 15.69
CA VAL A 168 -8.67 -15.91 16.85
C VAL A 168 -10.17 -15.82 16.63
N ASP A 169 -10.94 -16.71 17.23
CA ASP A 169 -12.42 -16.61 17.26
C ASP A 169 -12.91 -15.62 18.33
N ASP A 170 -14.23 -15.49 18.45
CA ASP A 170 -14.92 -14.65 19.44
C ASP A 170 -14.58 -15.02 20.89
N GLN A 171 -14.21 -16.28 21.13
CA GLN A 171 -13.78 -16.83 22.41
C GLN A 171 -12.26 -16.72 22.65
N GLN A 172 -11.53 -16.08 21.74
CA GLN A 172 -10.07 -15.89 21.77
C GLN A 172 -9.26 -17.19 21.59
N TYR A 173 -9.87 -18.26 21.07
CA TYR A 173 -9.13 -19.44 20.66
C TYR A 173 -8.47 -19.20 19.30
N VAL A 174 -7.22 -19.65 19.18
CA VAL A 174 -6.45 -19.52 17.94
C VAL A 174 -7.04 -20.44 16.88
N ILE A 175 -7.37 -19.87 15.72
CA ILE A 175 -7.72 -20.62 14.52
C ILE A 175 -6.41 -20.89 13.77
N PRO A 176 -5.99 -22.16 13.59
CA PRO A 176 -4.80 -22.47 12.83
C PRO A 176 -4.91 -21.95 11.39
N SER A 177 -3.84 -21.38 10.84
CA SER A 177 -3.81 -20.80 9.49
C SER A 177 -4.20 -21.81 8.40
N SER A 178 -3.96 -23.11 8.62
CA SER A 178 -4.42 -24.17 7.72
C SER A 178 -5.94 -24.24 7.62
N MET A 179 -6.67 -24.00 8.72
CA MET A 179 -8.13 -23.97 8.74
C MET A 179 -8.67 -22.66 8.16
N VAL A 180 -7.97 -21.53 8.37
CA VAL A 180 -8.36 -20.24 7.78
C VAL A 180 -8.46 -20.33 6.25
N ARG A 181 -7.58 -21.10 5.60
CA ARG A 181 -7.59 -21.31 4.14
C ARG A 181 -8.81 -22.05 3.60
N GLU A 182 -9.45 -22.85 4.43
CA GLU A 182 -10.61 -23.67 4.05
C GLU A 182 -11.94 -22.95 4.31
N LYS A 183 -11.88 -21.83 5.04
CA LYS A 183 -13.04 -21.03 5.42
C LYS A 183 -13.32 -19.95 4.39
N THR A 184 -14.60 -19.72 4.15
CA THR A 184 -15.10 -18.54 3.44
C THR A 184 -14.98 -17.29 4.31
N ASP A 185 -15.02 -16.11 3.70
CA ASP A 185 -15.06 -14.84 4.45
C ASP A 185 -16.22 -14.81 5.45
N GLN A 186 -17.37 -15.40 5.07
CA GLN A 186 -18.54 -15.50 5.94
C GLN A 186 -18.26 -16.33 7.20
N GLU A 187 -17.48 -17.41 7.09
CA GLU A 187 -17.11 -18.27 8.23
C GLU A 187 -16.03 -17.66 9.13
N LEU A 188 -15.45 -16.53 8.73
CA LEU A 188 -14.46 -15.77 9.48
C LEU A 188 -14.99 -14.42 9.99
N THR A 189 -16.28 -14.14 9.78
CA THR A 189 -16.92 -12.86 10.14
C THR A 189 -16.78 -12.52 11.63
N ASP A 190 -16.82 -13.52 12.52
CA ASP A 190 -16.65 -13.33 13.97
C ASP A 190 -15.19 -13.45 14.44
N SER A 191 -14.24 -13.57 13.51
CA SER A 191 -12.82 -13.72 13.85
C SER A 191 -12.11 -12.37 13.99
N GLN A 192 -11.00 -12.38 14.72
CA GLN A 192 -10.14 -11.22 14.94
C GLN A 192 -8.71 -11.59 14.57
N ILE A 193 -7.94 -10.63 14.07
CA ILE A 193 -6.51 -10.80 13.80
C ILE A 193 -5.73 -9.98 14.80
N THR A 194 -4.78 -10.60 15.50
CA THR A 194 -3.93 -9.93 16.50
C THR A 194 -2.48 -9.89 16.06
N ASN A 195 -1.79 -8.79 16.42
CA ASN A 195 -0.39 -8.51 16.06
C ASN A 195 -0.14 -8.65 14.56
N TYR A 196 -0.99 -8.03 13.76
CA TYR A 196 -0.91 -8.10 12.31
C TYR A 196 0.29 -7.32 11.81
N VAL A 197 1.11 -7.95 10.98
CA VAL A 197 2.22 -7.32 10.26
C VAL A 197 2.10 -7.68 8.80
N LEU A 198 2.11 -6.67 7.93
CA LEU A 198 2.19 -6.90 6.48
C LEU A 198 3.57 -6.49 6.01
N SER A 199 4.33 -7.45 5.50
CA SER A 199 5.63 -7.19 4.86
C SER A 199 5.52 -7.31 3.35
N PHE A 200 6.35 -6.55 2.64
CA PHE A 200 6.52 -6.64 1.20
C PHE A 200 7.97 -6.99 0.90
N SER A 201 8.16 -7.92 -0.02
CA SER A 201 9.47 -8.37 -0.46
C SER A 201 9.62 -8.22 -1.97
N VAL A 202 10.83 -7.85 -2.38
CA VAL A 202 11.29 -7.87 -3.77
C VAL A 202 12.55 -8.72 -3.79
N ASP A 203 12.52 -9.82 -4.54
CA ASP A 203 13.56 -10.83 -4.53
C ASP A 203 13.88 -11.28 -3.08
N ASP A 204 15.10 -11.03 -2.58
CA ASP A 204 15.53 -11.43 -1.23
C ASP A 204 15.34 -10.33 -0.15
N ASP A 205 15.02 -9.09 -0.55
CA ASP A 205 14.87 -7.96 0.37
C ASP A 205 13.42 -7.83 0.85
N SER A 206 13.22 -7.57 2.15
CA SER A 206 11.89 -7.48 2.77
C SER A 206 11.79 -6.35 3.79
N TYR A 207 10.63 -5.68 3.82
CA TYR A 207 10.33 -4.63 4.80
C TYR A 207 8.84 -4.56 5.12
N ASN A 208 8.51 -3.98 6.28
CA ASN A 208 7.14 -3.84 6.72
C ASN A 208 6.44 -2.67 6.00
N LEU A 209 5.26 -2.94 5.45
CA LEU A 209 4.32 -1.94 4.96
C LEU A 209 3.40 -1.44 6.09
N ALA A 210 2.92 -2.35 6.95
CA ALA A 210 1.97 -2.02 8.00
C ALA A 210 2.16 -2.88 9.25
N THR A 211 1.74 -2.34 10.39
CA THR A 211 1.62 -3.07 11.67
C THR A 211 0.35 -2.60 12.35
N ILE A 212 -0.53 -3.54 12.69
CA ILE A 212 -1.84 -3.27 13.29
C ILE A 212 -1.99 -4.21 14.48
N ASN A 213 -2.25 -3.64 15.66
CA ASN A 213 -2.31 -4.43 16.90
C ASN A 213 -3.46 -5.43 16.87
N LYS A 214 -4.62 -5.02 16.35
CA LYS A 214 -5.84 -5.81 16.34
C LYS A 214 -6.71 -5.39 15.16
N ILE A 215 -7.31 -6.38 14.50
CA ILE A 215 -8.29 -6.21 13.42
C ILE A 215 -9.54 -6.97 13.85
N GLU A 216 -10.65 -6.25 14.00
CA GLU A 216 -11.90 -6.75 14.57
C GLU A 216 -12.94 -6.99 13.47
N PHE A 217 -13.31 -8.24 13.23
CA PHE A 217 -14.41 -8.60 12.31
C PHE A 217 -14.21 -8.04 10.89
N SER A 218 -12.95 -7.85 10.48
CA SER A 218 -12.55 -7.27 9.20
C SER A 218 -11.43 -8.12 8.59
N THR A 219 -11.40 -8.16 7.26
CA THR A 219 -10.40 -8.91 6.50
C THR A 219 -9.52 -7.92 5.72
N PRO A 220 -8.23 -7.79 6.08
CA PRO A 220 -7.26 -7.06 5.28
C PRO A 220 -7.22 -7.63 3.87
N LYS A 221 -7.16 -6.77 2.85
CA LYS A 221 -7.19 -7.22 1.46
C LYS A 221 -6.44 -6.30 0.53
N ILE A 222 -5.95 -6.90 -0.54
CA ILE A 222 -5.53 -6.20 -1.74
C ILE A 222 -6.80 -5.73 -2.45
N ILE A 223 -6.96 -4.41 -2.60
CA ILE A 223 -7.95 -3.85 -3.52
C ILE A 223 -7.41 -4.03 -4.94
N TRP A 224 -6.18 -3.55 -5.17
CA TRP A 224 -5.56 -3.57 -6.49
C TRP A 224 -4.03 -3.49 -6.39
N ILE A 225 -3.33 -4.21 -7.27
CA ILE A 225 -1.89 -4.12 -7.52
C ILE A 225 -1.67 -4.09 -9.03
N GLY A 226 -0.81 -3.19 -9.49
CA GLY A 226 -0.51 -3.00 -10.91
C GLY A 226 0.48 -1.87 -11.13
N ASP A 227 0.47 -1.24 -12.30
CA ASP A 227 1.32 -0.09 -12.62
C ASP A 227 0.45 1.10 -13.07
N LEU A 228 0.30 2.10 -12.19
CA LEU A 228 -0.49 3.32 -12.39
C LEU A 228 0.35 4.46 -12.99
N ASN A 229 1.67 4.42 -12.85
CA ASN A 229 2.57 5.53 -13.19
C ASN A 229 3.52 5.24 -14.38
N GLY A 230 3.44 4.04 -14.94
CA GLY A 230 4.20 3.57 -16.10
C GLY A 230 5.67 3.29 -15.82
N ASP A 231 6.09 3.15 -14.56
CA ASP A 231 7.49 2.95 -14.19
C ASP A 231 7.94 1.47 -14.22
N ASN A 232 7.04 0.54 -14.57
CA ASN A 232 7.27 -0.90 -14.59
C ASN A 232 7.57 -1.52 -13.21
N LEU A 233 7.14 -0.86 -12.13
CA LEU A 233 7.13 -1.39 -10.78
C LEU A 233 5.69 -1.48 -10.25
N PRO A 234 5.41 -2.32 -9.24
CA PRO A 234 4.06 -2.44 -8.71
C PRO A 234 3.72 -1.24 -7.81
N ASP A 235 2.59 -0.61 -8.09
CA ASP A 235 1.79 0.26 -7.23
C ASP A 235 0.70 -0.55 -6.51
N MET A 236 0.19 -0.06 -5.37
CA MET A 236 -0.76 -0.83 -4.56
C MET A 236 -1.83 0.02 -3.88
N ILE A 237 -3.05 -0.51 -3.84
CA ILE A 237 -4.13 -0.04 -2.96
C ILE A 237 -4.53 -1.19 -2.05
N LEU A 238 -4.40 -0.97 -0.75
CA LEU A 238 -4.68 -1.96 0.28
C LEU A 238 -5.81 -1.45 1.18
N ASP A 239 -6.73 -2.35 1.53
CA ASP A 239 -7.69 -2.13 2.60
C ASP A 239 -7.17 -2.83 3.84
N LEU A 240 -6.80 -2.03 4.84
CA LEU A 240 -6.26 -2.49 6.11
C LEU A 240 -7.15 -1.99 7.26
N SER A 241 -8.46 -1.98 7.04
CA SER A 241 -9.47 -1.62 8.04
C SER A 241 -9.32 -2.50 9.29
N ASP A 242 -9.17 -1.86 10.44
CA ASP A 242 -8.97 -2.51 11.73
C ASP A 242 -10.28 -2.89 12.44
N SER A 243 -11.43 -2.52 11.88
CA SER A 243 -12.74 -2.93 12.35
C SER A 243 -13.75 -2.97 11.20
N TYR A 244 -14.85 -3.70 11.35
CA TYR A 244 -15.93 -3.76 10.36
C TYR A 244 -16.66 -2.41 10.14
N GLU A 245 -16.58 -1.51 11.12
CA GLU A 245 -17.20 -0.17 11.09
C GLU A 245 -16.29 0.87 10.44
N VAL A 246 -15.08 0.48 10.05
CA VAL A 246 -14.09 1.39 9.47
C VAL A 246 -13.75 0.92 8.06
N GLN A 247 -13.55 1.89 7.18
CA GLN A 247 -12.87 1.69 5.91
C GLN A 247 -11.56 2.47 5.91
N HIS A 248 -10.42 1.78 5.96
CA HIS A 248 -9.08 2.37 5.92
C HIS A 248 -8.29 1.89 4.70
N LEU A 249 -8.29 2.70 3.64
CA LEU A 249 -7.49 2.43 2.45
C LEU A 249 -6.12 3.09 2.54
N PHE A 250 -5.10 2.37 2.10
CA PHE A 250 -3.72 2.82 1.97
C PHE A 250 -3.31 2.79 0.50
N PHE A 251 -2.76 3.89 0.01
CA PHE A 251 -2.27 4.02 -1.36
C PHE A 251 -0.75 4.10 -1.36
N TYR A 252 -0.12 3.16 -2.06
CA TYR A 252 1.31 3.08 -2.28
C TYR A 252 1.62 3.28 -3.76
N LEU A 253 2.63 4.12 -4.04
CA LEU A 253 3.26 4.18 -5.35
C LEU A 253 4.67 3.63 -5.27
N SER A 254 5.13 3.03 -6.35
CA SER A 254 6.52 2.63 -6.52
C SER A 254 7.46 3.83 -6.61
N ASP A 255 8.70 3.62 -6.18
CA ASP A 255 9.81 4.55 -6.25
C ASP A 255 11.06 3.81 -6.71
N SER A 256 11.31 3.88 -8.02
CA SER A 256 12.49 3.28 -8.65
C SER A 256 13.84 3.79 -8.12
N THR A 257 13.85 4.90 -7.37
CA THR A 257 15.07 5.47 -6.79
C THR A 257 15.44 4.86 -5.45
N ASP A 258 14.48 4.26 -4.72
CA ASP A 258 14.71 3.58 -3.45
C ASP A 258 14.61 2.07 -3.62
N LYS A 259 15.77 1.43 -3.80
CA LYS A 259 15.86 -0.03 -3.98
C LYS A 259 15.56 -0.82 -2.71
N GLU A 260 15.76 -0.24 -1.52
CA GLU A 260 15.53 -0.94 -0.25
C GLU A 260 14.04 -0.94 0.10
N LYS A 261 13.34 0.17 -0.18
CA LYS A 261 11.92 0.34 0.08
C LYS A 261 11.21 0.94 -1.14
N PRO A 262 11.06 0.15 -2.22
CA PRO A 262 10.53 0.66 -3.48
C PRO A 262 9.04 1.00 -3.43
N LEU A 263 8.28 0.68 -2.37
CA LEU A 263 6.92 1.18 -2.19
C LEU A 263 6.88 2.31 -1.17
N LYS A 264 6.30 3.45 -1.58
CA LYS A 264 6.07 4.61 -0.72
C LYS A 264 4.59 4.79 -0.49
N LYS A 265 4.18 4.89 0.77
CA LYS A 265 2.83 5.32 1.10
C LYS A 265 2.67 6.78 0.68
N VAL A 266 1.80 7.03 -0.28
CA VAL A 266 1.53 8.37 -0.81
C VAL A 266 0.23 8.97 -0.26
N GLY A 267 -0.62 8.14 0.36
CA GLY A 267 -1.81 8.60 1.06
C GLY A 267 -2.51 7.47 1.79
N ASP A 268 -3.35 7.82 2.75
CA ASP A 268 -4.32 6.91 3.35
C ASP A 268 -5.59 7.67 3.75
N ILE A 269 -6.71 6.95 3.82
CA ILE A 269 -8.03 7.51 4.12
C ILE A 269 -8.78 6.57 5.02
N LEU A 270 -9.24 7.10 6.15
CA LEU A 270 -10.03 6.39 7.15
C LEU A 270 -11.42 7.01 7.20
N VAL A 271 -12.44 6.20 6.94
CA VAL A 271 -13.86 6.56 7.05
C VAL A 271 -14.49 5.65 8.10
N VAL A 272 -15.27 6.23 9.02
CA VAL A 272 -15.98 5.51 10.07
C VAL A 272 -17.48 5.51 9.74
N SER A 273 -18.09 4.34 9.84
CA SER A 273 -19.48 4.05 9.51
C SER A 273 -20.11 3.19 10.63
N ASP A 274 -19.93 3.60 11.87
CA ASP A 274 -20.43 2.92 13.07
C ASP A 274 -21.96 3.00 13.21
N CYS A 275 -22.57 1.98 13.78
CA CYS A 275 -23.98 1.97 14.14
C CYS A 275 -24.04 1.57 15.62
#